data_AF-A0A0B7HPH2-F1
#
_entry.id   AF-A0A0B7HPH2-F1
#
_cell.length_a   1.000
_cell.length_b   1.000
_cell.length_c   1.000
_cell.angle_alpha   90.00
_cell.angle_beta   90.00
_cell.angle_gamma   90.00
#
_symmetry.space_group_name_H-M   'P 1'
#
loop_
_entity.id
_entity.type
_entity.pdbx_description
1 polymer ?
#
loop_
_entity_poly.entity_id
_entity_poly.type
_entity_poly.pdbx_seq_one_letter_code
_entity_poly.pdbx_strand_id
1 'polypeptide(L)'
;MKKKHIIIGSVAVVGLGTIIYFLTKNQSTDQTAQNHKDFNDAVNNYSVNPKDVYGKDLAAFANNRALVSKIAQDLHDAMKNNGTDFQKIKETLSYLDEPRFEIVYKRFGMRPYGYYGQPMWGSGTKKNLREWFEKELSASQYQELKDKFPRLL
;
A
#
# COMPACT_ATOMS: atom_id res chain seq x y z
N MET A 1 -13.06 -3.42 -62.76
CA MET A 1 -14.15 -2.42 -62.66
C MET A 1 -13.76 -1.35 -61.65
N LYS A 2 -13.75 -0.07 -62.06
CA LYS A 2 -13.47 1.09 -61.19
C LYS A 2 -14.74 1.44 -60.40
N LYS A 3 -14.63 1.68 -59.10
CA LYS A 3 -15.66 2.39 -58.33
C LYS A 3 -15.04 3.62 -57.64
N LYS A 4 -15.70 4.74 -57.91
CA LYS A 4 -15.40 6.12 -57.50
C LYS A 4 -16.02 6.41 -56.13
N HIS A 5 -15.32 7.27 -55.37
CA HIS A 5 -15.72 8.33 -54.42
C HIS A 5 -16.90 8.05 -53.45
N ILE A 6 -16.85 8.41 -52.17
CA ILE A 6 -16.87 9.80 -51.66
C ILE A 6 -16.27 9.84 -50.24
N ILE A 7 -15.32 10.74 -50.00
CA ILE A 7 -14.92 11.23 -48.67
C ILE A 7 -15.71 12.53 -48.43
N ILE A 8 -16.69 12.46 -47.54
CA ILE A 8 -17.45 13.55 -46.88
C ILE A 8 -17.85 12.90 -45.54
N GLY A 9 -17.69 13.44 -44.34
CA GLY A 9 -17.31 14.73 -43.82
C GLY A 9 -17.75 14.69 -42.33
N SER A 10 -16.90 15.22 -41.46
CA SER A 10 -17.02 15.51 -40.02
C SER A 10 -18.42 15.50 -39.35
N VAL A 11 -18.53 15.01 -38.11
CA VAL A 11 -18.77 15.81 -36.87
C VAL A 11 -18.58 14.90 -35.63
N ALA A 12 -17.93 15.47 -34.61
CA ALA A 12 -17.48 14.88 -33.36
C ALA A 12 -18.59 14.36 -32.44
N VAL A 13 -18.29 13.28 -31.70
CA VAL A 13 -18.75 13.13 -30.31
C VAL A 13 -17.59 12.60 -29.47
N VAL A 14 -17.17 13.46 -28.53
CA VAL A 14 -16.33 13.15 -27.39
C VAL A 14 -17.03 12.08 -26.56
N GLY A 15 -16.42 10.90 -26.47
CA GLY A 15 -16.88 9.81 -25.63
C GLY A 15 -15.72 8.87 -25.37
N LEU A 16 -15.16 8.99 -24.17
CA LEU A 16 -14.16 8.08 -23.60
C LEU A 16 -14.67 6.63 -23.66
N GLY A 17 -14.38 5.96 -24.77
CA GLY A 17 -14.86 4.61 -25.05
C GLY A 17 -13.80 3.75 -25.73
N THR A 18 -12.52 3.95 -25.40
CA THR A 18 -11.44 3.08 -25.86
C THR A 18 -11.06 2.09 -24.76
N ILE A 19 -11.61 0.89 -24.90
CA ILE A 19 -10.96 -0.42 -24.64
C ILE A 19 -10.50 -0.64 -23.18
N ILE A 20 -11.39 -1.18 -22.34
CA ILE A 20 -10.98 -2.06 -21.22
C ILE A 20 -11.18 -3.50 -21.66
N TYR A 21 -10.33 -3.99 -22.57
CA TYR A 21 -10.15 -5.42 -22.80
C TYR A 21 -8.68 -5.76 -22.57
N PHE A 22 -8.14 -5.42 -21.39
CA PHE A 22 -6.76 -5.78 -21.04
C PHE A 22 -6.46 -5.83 -19.53
N LEU A 23 -7.39 -6.25 -18.68
CA LEU A 23 -7.11 -6.38 -17.23
C LEU A 23 -7.64 -7.67 -16.58
N THR A 24 -7.62 -8.80 -17.29
CA THR A 24 -7.99 -10.10 -16.69
C THR A 24 -7.01 -11.25 -16.96
N LYS A 25 -5.72 -10.97 -17.22
CA LYS A 25 -4.73 -12.06 -17.23
C LYS A 25 -3.34 -11.58 -16.81
N ASN A 26 -2.71 -12.34 -15.91
CA ASN A 26 -1.34 -12.26 -15.35
C ASN A 26 -1.06 -11.56 -14.00
N GLN A 27 -2.04 -11.25 -13.16
CA GLN A 27 -1.73 -10.73 -11.81
C GLN A 27 -1.44 -11.82 -10.74
N SER A 28 -1.60 -13.11 -11.02
CA SER A 28 -1.63 -14.14 -9.97
C SER A 28 -0.27 -14.67 -9.50
N THR A 29 0.74 -14.75 -10.39
CA THR A 29 1.99 -15.46 -10.06
C THR A 29 2.98 -14.58 -9.30
N ASP A 30 3.25 -13.36 -9.80
CA ASP A 30 4.21 -12.44 -9.18
C ASP A 30 3.71 -11.93 -7.82
N GLN A 31 2.39 -11.80 -7.66
CA GLN A 31 1.77 -11.37 -6.40
C GLN A 31 1.83 -12.46 -5.34
N THR A 32 1.62 -13.73 -5.73
CA THR A 32 1.77 -14.86 -4.81
C THR A 32 3.22 -15.01 -4.36
N ALA A 33 4.17 -14.80 -5.28
CA ALA A 33 5.60 -14.81 -4.96
C ALA A 33 6.00 -13.69 -3.99
N GLN A 34 5.49 -12.47 -4.18
CA GLN A 34 5.77 -11.36 -3.27
C GLN A 34 5.15 -11.57 -1.88
N ASN A 35 3.91 -12.05 -1.80
CA ASN A 35 3.28 -12.36 -0.50
C ASN A 35 4.04 -13.47 0.25
N HIS A 36 4.49 -14.50 -0.48
CA HIS A 36 5.34 -15.55 0.08
C HIS A 36 6.67 -14.98 0.60
N LYS A 37 7.29 -14.05 -0.13
CA LYS A 37 8.52 -13.40 0.30
C LYS A 37 8.29 -12.58 1.56
N ASP A 38 7.26 -11.74 1.59
CA ASP A 38 6.96 -10.85 2.72
C ASP A 38 6.63 -11.65 3.99
N PHE A 39 5.89 -12.76 3.84
CA PHE A 39 5.65 -13.72 4.92
C PHE A 39 6.93 -14.40 5.41
N ASN A 40 7.75 -14.95 4.49
CA ASN A 40 8.98 -15.65 4.86
C ASN A 40 9.97 -14.73 5.58
N ASP A 41 10.10 -13.50 5.13
CA ASP A 41 10.93 -12.50 5.80
C ASP A 41 10.43 -12.23 7.23
N ALA A 42 9.11 -12.04 7.43
CA ALA A 42 8.55 -11.85 8.77
C ALA A 42 8.75 -13.09 9.66
N VAL A 43 8.60 -14.29 9.09
CA VAL A 43 8.89 -15.55 9.79
C VAL A 43 10.34 -15.61 10.26
N ASN A 44 11.29 -15.25 9.41
CA ASN A 44 12.71 -15.29 9.72
C ASN A 44 13.11 -14.20 10.74
N ASN A 45 12.66 -12.95 10.52
CA ASN A 45 13.02 -11.80 11.34
C ASN A 45 12.48 -11.89 12.77
N TYR A 46 11.35 -12.57 12.97
CA TYR A 46 10.70 -12.74 14.26
C TYR A 46 10.72 -14.17 14.78
N SER A 47 11.42 -15.09 14.12
CA SER A 47 11.53 -16.51 14.52
C SER A 47 10.17 -17.19 14.72
N VAL A 48 9.20 -16.87 13.86
CA VAL A 48 7.85 -17.44 13.92
C VAL A 48 7.89 -18.88 13.41
N ASN A 49 7.23 -19.82 14.09
CA ASN A 49 7.10 -21.18 13.55
C ASN A 49 5.94 -21.23 12.53
N PRO A 50 6.20 -21.44 11.24
CA PRO A 50 5.15 -21.38 10.21
C PRO A 50 4.11 -22.51 10.33
N LYS A 51 4.40 -23.58 11.09
CA LYS A 51 3.52 -24.75 11.23
C LYS A 51 2.56 -24.65 12.41
N ASP A 52 2.83 -23.76 13.35
CA ASP A 52 1.95 -23.57 14.52
C ASP A 52 0.71 -22.74 14.16
N VAL A 53 -0.16 -22.53 15.15
CA VAL A 53 -1.43 -21.81 14.95
C VAL A 53 -1.17 -20.35 14.52
N TYR A 54 -0.19 -19.70 15.14
CA TYR A 54 0.13 -18.31 14.87
C TYR A 54 0.80 -18.12 13.50
N GLY A 55 1.75 -18.98 13.14
CA GLY A 55 2.40 -18.95 11.83
C GLY A 55 1.42 -19.19 10.68
N LYS A 56 0.43 -20.06 10.87
CA LYS A 56 -0.67 -20.25 9.89
C LYS A 56 -1.58 -19.03 9.79
N ASP A 57 -1.92 -18.41 10.92
CA ASP A 57 -2.71 -17.17 10.94
C ASP A 57 -1.95 -16.00 10.28
N LEU A 58 -0.65 -15.87 10.57
CA LEU A 58 0.23 -14.89 9.95
C LEU A 58 0.33 -15.10 8.42
N ALA A 59 0.39 -16.36 7.97
CA ALA A 59 0.35 -16.69 6.55
C ALA A 59 -1.00 -16.31 5.92
N ALA A 60 -2.11 -16.57 6.61
CA ALA A 60 -3.44 -16.17 6.15
C ALA A 60 -3.57 -14.64 6.07
N PHE A 61 -3.04 -13.91 7.05
CA PHE A 61 -2.94 -12.46 7.05
C PHE A 61 -2.12 -11.94 5.86
N ALA A 62 -0.92 -12.48 5.64
CA ALA A 62 -0.04 -12.10 4.53
C ALA A 62 -0.69 -12.35 3.16
N ASN A 63 -1.45 -13.45 3.03
CA ASN A 63 -2.16 -13.80 1.81
C ASN A 63 -3.44 -12.98 1.59
N ASN A 64 -4.00 -12.35 2.63
CA ASN A 64 -5.14 -11.45 2.52
C ASN A 64 -4.71 -10.06 2.04
N ARG A 65 -4.34 -9.97 0.75
CA ARG A 65 -3.87 -8.74 0.11
C ARG A 65 -4.82 -7.56 0.30
N ALA A 66 -6.14 -7.80 0.19
CA ALA A 66 -7.15 -6.75 0.31
C ALA A 66 -7.09 -6.11 1.70
N LEU A 67 -7.02 -6.94 2.76
CA LEU A 67 -6.86 -6.47 4.13
C LEU A 67 -5.54 -5.71 4.30
N VAL A 68 -4.40 -6.30 3.96
CA VAL A 68 -3.08 -5.66 4.17
C VAL A 68 -2.99 -4.33 3.40
N SER A 69 -3.50 -4.28 2.17
CA SER A 69 -3.59 -3.04 1.40
C SER A 69 -4.49 -2.00 2.03
N LYS A 70 -5.64 -2.42 2.56
CA LYS A 70 -6.55 -1.52 3.25
C LYS A 70 -5.86 -0.91 4.48
N ILE A 71 -5.18 -1.70 5.28
CA ILE A 71 -4.43 -1.21 6.45
C ILE A 71 -3.37 -0.20 6.04
N ALA A 72 -2.55 -0.53 5.05
CA ALA A 72 -1.53 0.39 4.54
C ALA A 72 -2.13 1.69 3.99
N GLN A 73 -3.33 1.61 3.38
CA GLN A 73 -4.06 2.77 2.90
C GLN A 73 -4.64 3.61 4.04
N ASP A 74 -5.27 2.97 5.04
CA ASP A 74 -5.84 3.63 6.21
C ASP A 74 -4.75 4.41 6.98
N LEU A 75 -3.54 3.84 7.11
CA LEU A 75 -2.40 4.53 7.71
C LEU A 75 -1.98 5.76 6.92
N HIS A 76 -1.88 5.65 5.59
CA HIS A 76 -1.56 6.79 4.74
C HIS A 76 -2.66 7.87 4.79
N ASP A 77 -3.93 7.47 4.79
CA ASP A 77 -5.05 8.40 4.79
C ASP A 77 -5.17 9.17 6.11
N ALA A 78 -4.78 8.54 7.23
CA ALA A 78 -4.68 9.20 8.53
C ALA A 78 -3.55 10.25 8.60
N MET A 79 -2.62 10.25 7.63
CA MET A 79 -1.41 11.09 7.62
C MET A 79 -1.36 12.10 6.46
N LYS A 80 -1.96 11.80 5.31
CA LYS A 80 -1.76 12.58 4.07
C LYS A 80 -2.45 13.94 4.01
N ASN A 81 -3.44 14.16 4.88
CA ASN A 81 -4.31 15.34 4.86
C ASN A 81 -3.75 16.44 5.78
N ASN A 82 -4.48 17.55 5.95
CA ASN A 82 -4.08 18.60 6.87
C ASN A 82 -4.15 18.09 8.33
N GLY A 83 -3.00 17.88 8.94
CA GLY A 83 -2.89 17.30 10.27
C GLY A 83 -3.01 15.77 10.28
N THR A 84 -2.60 15.18 11.40
CA THR A 84 -2.49 13.72 11.55
C THR A 84 -3.55 13.20 12.51
N ASP A 85 -4.34 12.24 12.04
CA ASP A 85 -5.30 11.51 12.87
C ASP A 85 -4.59 10.38 13.62
N PHE A 86 -3.91 10.76 14.71
CA PHE A 86 -3.16 9.81 15.52
C PHE A 86 -4.05 8.75 16.17
N GLN A 87 -5.29 9.09 16.53
CA GLN A 87 -6.22 8.13 17.09
C GLN A 87 -6.55 7.04 16.07
N LYS A 88 -6.78 7.42 14.81
CA LYS A 88 -6.99 6.46 13.72
C LYS A 88 -5.77 5.58 13.47
N ILE A 89 -4.56 6.14 13.56
CA ILE A 89 -3.31 5.36 13.46
C ILE A 89 -3.27 4.31 14.56
N LYS A 90 -3.52 4.68 15.82
CA LYS A 90 -3.53 3.72 16.94
C LYS A 90 -4.57 2.62 16.78
N GLU A 91 -5.78 2.96 16.37
CA GLU A 91 -6.83 1.98 16.10
C GLU A 91 -6.43 1.02 14.97
N THR A 92 -5.86 1.55 13.89
CA THR A 92 -5.41 0.76 12.74
C THR A 92 -4.25 -0.17 13.10
N LEU A 93 -3.35 0.27 13.98
CA LEU A 93 -2.21 -0.51 14.45
C LEU A 93 -2.56 -1.41 15.66
N SER A 94 -3.73 -1.26 16.28
CA SER A 94 -4.05 -1.87 17.58
C SER A 94 -3.88 -3.40 17.59
N TYR A 95 -4.36 -4.06 16.54
CA TYR A 95 -4.33 -5.52 16.37
C TYR A 95 -3.09 -6.03 15.62
N LEU A 96 -2.14 -5.14 15.29
CA LEU A 96 -0.88 -5.51 14.68
C LEU A 96 0.17 -5.72 15.77
N ASP A 97 0.79 -6.90 15.72
CA ASP A 97 2.07 -7.21 16.34
C ASP A 97 3.21 -6.97 15.33
N GLU A 98 4.46 -7.10 15.77
CA GLU A 98 5.61 -6.76 14.92
C GLU A 98 5.67 -7.54 13.58
N PRO A 99 5.40 -8.86 13.52
CA PRO A 99 5.41 -9.59 12.25
C PRO A 99 4.33 -9.10 11.27
N ARG A 100 3.09 -8.86 11.75
CA ARG A 100 2.02 -8.31 10.90
C ARG A 100 2.32 -6.88 10.48
N PHE A 101 2.93 -6.09 11.37
CA PHE A 101 3.37 -4.74 11.06
C PHE A 101 4.46 -4.73 9.99
N GLU A 102 5.41 -5.66 9.99
CA GLU A 102 6.42 -5.78 8.92
C GLU A 102 5.77 -6.01 7.56
N ILE A 103 4.79 -6.91 7.48
CA ILE A 103 4.06 -7.20 6.25
C ILE A 103 3.33 -5.95 5.76
N VAL A 104 2.66 -5.21 6.66
CA VAL A 104 1.99 -3.94 6.32
C VAL A 104 2.99 -2.88 5.88
N TYR A 105 4.13 -2.76 6.57
CA TYR A 105 5.22 -1.84 6.24
C TYR A 105 5.74 -2.07 4.82
N LYS A 106 6.00 -3.33 4.44
CA LYS A 106 6.43 -3.69 3.08
C LYS A 106 5.33 -3.40 2.06
N ARG A 107 4.08 -3.70 2.40
CA ARG A 107 2.93 -3.43 1.53
C ARG A 107 2.70 -1.94 1.32
N PHE A 108 2.97 -1.13 2.34
CA PHE A 108 2.88 0.33 2.26
C PHE A 108 3.85 0.88 1.22
N GLY A 109 5.07 0.36 1.18
CA GLY A 109 6.07 0.70 0.18
C GLY A 109 6.49 2.17 0.26
N MET A 110 6.76 2.78 -0.90
CA MET A 110 7.16 4.18 -1.01
C MET A 110 5.98 5.01 -1.52
N ARG A 111 5.48 5.96 -0.72
CA ARG A 111 4.33 6.81 -1.08
C ARG A 111 4.74 8.28 -1.28
N PRO A 112 4.13 9.01 -2.23
CA PRO A 112 4.44 10.42 -2.48
C PRO A 112 4.21 11.27 -1.24
N TYR A 113 5.20 12.05 -0.85
CA TYR A 113 5.15 12.95 0.30
C TYR A 113 5.28 14.40 -0.17
N GLY A 114 4.40 15.29 0.30
CA GLY A 114 4.29 16.67 -0.16
C GLY A 114 2.98 17.34 0.27
N TYR A 115 2.75 18.56 -0.18
CA TYR A 115 1.59 19.37 0.22
C TYR A 115 0.27 18.63 -0.13
N TYR A 116 -0.52 18.31 0.89
CA TYR A 116 -1.76 17.53 0.80
C TYR A 116 -1.65 16.15 0.11
N GLY A 117 -0.52 15.47 0.29
CA GLY A 117 -0.32 14.13 -0.30
C GLY A 117 -0.16 14.12 -1.82
N GLN A 118 0.05 15.29 -2.44
CA GLN A 118 0.41 15.40 -3.85
C GLN A 118 1.93 15.58 -3.99
N PRO A 119 2.59 14.88 -4.93
CA PRO A 119 3.98 15.17 -5.24
C PRO A 119 4.09 16.61 -5.76
N MET A 120 4.96 17.41 -5.13
CA MET A 120 5.32 18.74 -5.64
C MET A 120 5.75 18.60 -7.10
N TRP A 121 5.27 19.48 -7.98
CA TRP A 121 5.64 19.50 -9.39
C TRP A 121 7.17 19.52 -9.51
N GLY A 122 7.75 18.39 -9.96
CA GLY A 122 9.20 18.16 -9.99
C GLY A 122 9.70 17.41 -8.75
N SER A 123 9.76 16.08 -8.85
CA SER A 123 10.37 15.18 -7.84
C SER A 123 9.77 15.29 -6.43
N GLY A 124 8.47 14.98 -6.29
CA GLY A 124 7.90 14.69 -4.98
C GLY A 124 8.71 13.59 -4.28
N THR A 125 9.26 13.90 -3.10
CA THR A 125 10.00 12.90 -2.32
C THR A 125 9.05 11.77 -1.95
N LYS A 126 9.43 10.53 -2.23
CA LYS A 126 8.65 9.38 -1.74
C LYS A 126 9.17 9.01 -0.36
N LYS A 127 8.27 8.61 0.53
CA LYS A 127 8.58 8.17 1.89
C LYS A 127 7.99 6.80 2.18
N ASN A 128 8.73 5.99 2.93
CA ASN A 128 8.20 4.76 3.50
C ASN A 128 7.37 5.05 4.76
N LEU A 129 6.68 4.04 5.28
CA LEU A 129 5.76 4.21 6.42
C LEU A 129 6.45 4.79 7.67
N ARG A 130 7.69 4.40 7.95
CA ARG A 130 8.46 4.93 9.07
C ARG A 130 8.73 6.42 8.87
N GLU A 131 9.22 6.80 7.70
CA GLU A 131 9.49 8.21 7.38
C GLU A 131 8.21 9.07 7.38
N TRP A 132 7.07 8.48 7.02
CA TRP A 132 5.76 9.13 7.16
C TRP A 132 5.43 9.37 8.63
N PHE A 133 5.58 8.37 9.50
CA PHE A 133 5.38 8.55 10.94
C PHE A 133 6.34 9.58 11.54
N GLU A 134 7.62 9.56 11.17
CA GLU A 134 8.62 10.52 11.67
C GLU A 134 8.30 11.97 11.30
N LYS A 135 7.56 12.20 10.21
CA LYS A 135 7.22 13.55 9.75
C LYS A 135 5.85 14.03 10.20
N GLU A 136 4.89 13.13 10.27
CA GLU A 136 3.49 13.47 10.55
C GLU A 136 3.14 13.39 12.04
N LEU A 137 3.93 12.67 12.85
CA LEU A 137 3.68 12.54 14.29
C LEU A 137 4.52 13.51 15.10
N SER A 138 3.98 13.91 16.26
CA SER A 138 4.79 14.57 17.28
C SER A 138 5.84 13.60 17.84
N ALA A 139 6.88 14.14 18.48
CA ALA A 139 7.93 13.31 19.10
C ALA A 139 7.37 12.30 20.12
N SER A 140 6.37 12.70 20.92
CA SER A 140 5.74 11.79 21.89
C SER A 140 4.89 10.70 21.23
N GLN A 141 4.13 11.05 20.18
CA GLN A 141 3.33 10.09 19.41
C GLN A 141 4.21 9.09 18.66
N TYR A 142 5.31 9.57 18.07
CA TYR A 142 6.27 8.70 17.41
C TYR A 142 6.93 7.74 18.41
N GLN A 143 7.32 8.25 19.59
CA GLN A 143 7.87 7.41 20.64
C GLN A 143 6.88 6.33 21.11
N GLU A 144 5.59 6.66 21.25
CA GLU A 144 4.54 5.67 21.58
C GLU A 144 4.49 4.53 20.54
N LEU A 145 4.62 4.85 19.24
CA LEU A 145 4.69 3.82 18.20
C LEU A 145 5.98 3.01 18.25
N LYS A 146 7.13 3.64 18.53
CA LYS A 146 8.41 2.95 18.69
C LYS A 146 8.39 1.97 19.86
N ASP A 147 7.75 2.33 20.96
CA ASP A 147 7.62 1.45 22.11
C ASP A 147 6.81 0.19 21.77
N LYS A 148 5.83 0.32 20.85
CA LYS A 148 5.04 -0.81 20.35
C LYS A 148 5.75 -1.64 19.28
N PHE A 149 6.50 -1.01 18.38
CA PHE A 149 7.17 -1.65 17.24
C PHE A 149 8.68 -1.33 17.17
N PRO A 150 9.46 -1.67 18.21
CA PRO A 150 10.84 -1.20 18.38
C PRO A 150 11.81 -1.67 17.30
N ARG A 151 11.54 -2.77 16.59
CA ARG A 151 12.44 -3.27 15.54
C ARG A 151 12.29 -2.55 14.21
N LEU A 152 11.15 -1.88 13.98
CA LEU A 152 10.79 -1.28 12.69
C LEU A 152 10.76 0.25 12.71
N LEU A 153 10.67 0.89 13.89
CA LEU A 153 10.54 2.34 14.06
C LEU A 153 11.67 2.97 14.89
#